data_AF-A0AAX2K9T6-F1
#
_entry.id   AF-A0AAX2K9T6-F1
#
_cell.length_a   1.000
_cell.length_b   1.000
_cell.length_c   1.000
_cell.angle_alpha   90.00
_cell.angle_beta   90.00
_cell.angle_gamma   90.00
#
_symmetry.space_group_name_H-M   'P 1'
#
loop_
_entity.id
_entity.type
_entity.pdbx_description
1 polymer ?
#
loop_
_entity_poly.entity_id
_entity_poly.type
_entity_poly.pdbx_seq_one_letter_code
_entity_poly.pdbx_strand_id
1 'polypeptide(L)' 'MESPTPQPAPGSATFMEGCKDSLPIVISYIPVAFAFGLNATRLGFSPLESVFFSCIIYAGASQFVITAMLAAGSSL' A
#
# COMPACT_ATOMS: atom_id res chain seq x y z
N MET A 1 -33.98 8.33 34.19
CA MET A 1 -32.74 9.12 34.15
C MET A 1 -31.59 8.14 34.10
N GLU A 2 -31.17 7.75 32.90
CA GLU A 2 -29.96 6.92 32.73
C GLU A 2 -28.77 7.86 32.85
N SER A 3 -28.00 7.72 33.93
CA SER A 3 -26.76 8.46 34.16
C SER A 3 -25.73 8.07 33.09
N PRO A 4 -25.05 9.02 32.42
CA PRO A 4 -23.96 8.71 31.50
C PRO A 4 -22.86 7.95 32.23
N THR A 5 -22.53 6.75 31.76
CA THR A 5 -21.40 5.98 32.25
C THR A 5 -20.10 6.76 31.98
N PRO A 6 -19.16 6.85 32.93
CA PRO A 6 -17.87 7.49 32.69
C PRO A 6 -17.13 6.77 31.56
N GLN A 7 -16.85 7.48 30.46
CA GLN A 7 -15.97 6.95 29.43
C GLN A 7 -14.54 6.82 30.00
N PRO A 8 -13.86 5.67 29.81
CA PRO A 8 -12.47 5.51 30.23
C PRO A 8 -11.60 6.57 29.55
N ALA A 9 -10.69 7.20 30.30
CA ALA A 9 -9.72 8.11 29.71
C ALA A 9 -8.88 7.36 28.66
N PRO A 10 -8.64 7.93 27.47
CA PRO A 10 -7.83 7.27 26.46
C PRO A 10 -6.42 7.06 27.03
N GLY A 11 -6.03 5.80 27.21
CA GLY A 11 -4.64 5.45 27.52
C GLY A 11 -3.73 5.97 26.41
N SER A 12 -2.51 6.38 26.76
CA SER A 12 -1.52 6.82 25.78
C SER A 12 -1.15 5.66 24.86
N ALA A 13 -1.78 5.59 23.68
CA ALA A 13 -1.43 4.61 22.66
C ALA A 13 0.03 4.81 22.24
N THR A 14 0.84 3.76 22.34
CA THR A 14 2.25 3.84 21.97
C THR A 14 2.43 3.61 20.47
N PHE A 15 3.48 4.19 19.87
CA PHE A 15 3.84 3.92 18.47
C PHE A 15 3.99 2.40 18.20
N MET A 16 4.51 1.66 19.18
CA MET A 16 4.67 0.21 19.12
C MET A 16 3.32 -0.53 19.00
N GLU A 17 2.29 -0.08 19.71
CA GLU A 17 0.93 -0.64 19.58
C GLU A 17 0.36 -0.33 18.19
N GLY A 18 0.52 0.90 17.70
CA GLY A 18 0.11 1.25 16.33
C GLY A 18 0.81 0.40 15.25
N CYS A 19 2.11 0.10 15.42
CA CYS A 19 2.83 -0.81 14.53
C CYS A 19 2.30 -2.25 14.57
N LYS A 20 1.92 -2.74 15.76
CA LYS A 20 1.33 -4.08 15.91
C LYS A 20 -0.06 -4.17 15.30
N ASP A 21 -0.88 -3.13 15.50
CA ASP A 21 -2.25 -3.07 14.99
C ASP A 21 -2.28 -2.92 13.47
N SER A 22 -1.27 -2.28 12.88
CA SER A 22 -1.13 -2.13 11.41
C SER A 22 -0.53 -3.36 10.72
N LEU A 23 0.12 -4.27 11.45
CA LEU A 23 0.71 -5.49 10.89
C LEU A 23 -0.28 -6.34 10.05
N PRO A 24 -1.50 -6.65 10.53
CA PRO A 24 -2.49 -7.37 9.71
C PRO A 24 -2.90 -6.60 8.45
N ILE A 25 -2.92 -5.27 8.50
CA ILE A 25 -3.20 -4.43 7.31
C ILE A 25 -2.07 -4.59 6.30
N VAL A 26 -0.81 -4.49 6.71
CA VAL A 26 0.35 -4.65 5.81
C VAL A 26 0.37 -6.03 5.16
N ILE A 27 0.07 -7.09 5.92
CA ILE A 27 0.01 -8.46 5.40
C ILE A 27 -1.03 -8.57 4.27
N SER A 28 -2.17 -7.89 4.40
CA SER A 28 -3.20 -7.90 3.36
C SER A 28 -2.76 -7.25 2.04
N TYR A 29 -1.72 -6.41 2.05
CA TYR A 29 -1.16 -5.79 0.85
C TYR A 29 -0.11 -6.64 0.13
N ILE A 30 0.43 -7.70 0.75
CA ILE A 30 1.43 -8.57 0.13
C ILE A 30 0.97 -9.16 -1.22
N PRO A 31 -0.26 -9.70 -1.35
CA PRO A 31 -0.73 -10.24 -2.62
C PRO A 31 -0.83 -9.18 -3.72
N VAL A 32 -1.25 -7.97 -3.37
CA VAL A 32 -1.37 -6.83 -4.29
C VAL A 32 0.02 -6.41 -4.80
N ALA A 33 0.99 -6.30 -3.90
CA ALA A 33 2.37 -5.99 -4.25
C ALA A 33 2.98 -7.06 -5.17
N PHE A 34 2.69 -8.34 -4.90
CA PHE A 34 3.15 -9.44 -5.75
C PHE A 34 2.51 -9.41 -7.15
N ALA A 35 1.20 -9.14 -7.23
CA ALA A 35 0.51 -9.00 -8.51
C ALA A 35 1.11 -7.87 -9.37
N PHE A 36 1.44 -6.74 -8.73
CA PHE A 36 2.13 -5.64 -9.42
C PHE A 36 3.52 -6.05 -9.91
N GLY A 37 4.34 -6.67 -9.05
CA GLY A 37 5.69 -7.12 -9.43
C GLY A 37 5.69 -8.12 -10.60
N LEU A 38 4.74 -9.06 -10.60
CA LEU A 38 4.55 -9.98 -11.72
C LEU A 38 4.11 -9.25 -13.01
N ASN A 39 3.25 -8.25 -12.90
CA ASN A 39 2.83 -7.47 -14.06
C ASN A 39 4.00 -6.64 -14.63
N ALA A 40 4.73 -5.91 -13.79
CA ALA A 40 5.84 -5.08 -14.20
C ALA A 40 6.98 -5.89 -14.85
N THR A 41 7.31 -7.07 -14.29
CA THR A 41 8.28 -7.99 -14.88
C THR A 41 7.83 -8.53 -16.24
N ARG A 42 6.53 -8.80 -16.44
CA ARG A 42 5.99 -9.19 -17.76
C ARG A 42 6.05 -8.08 -18.80
N LEU A 43 5.93 -6.84 -18.35
CA LEU A 43 6.04 -5.65 -19.20
C LEU A 43 7.50 -5.28 -19.51
N GLY A 44 8.47 -6.04 -19.00
CA GLY A 44 9.90 -5.88 -19.30
C GLY A 44 10.63 -4.90 -18.38
N PHE A 45 9.99 -4.40 -17.31
CA PHE A 45 10.64 -3.53 -16.34
C PHE A 45 11.58 -4.32 -15.43
N SER A 46 12.71 -3.70 -15.07
CA SER A 46 13.61 -4.25 -14.07
C SER A 46 12.96 -4.24 -12.67
N PRO A 47 13.42 -5.10 -11.75
CA PRO A 47 12.94 -5.08 -10.36
C PRO A 47 13.14 -3.72 -9.69
N LEU A 48 14.24 -3.02 -10.00
CA LEU A 48 14.56 -1.72 -9.42
C LEU A 48 13.61 -0.63 -9.93
N GLU A 49 13.28 -0.62 -11.22
CA GLU A 49 12.27 0.28 -11.79
C GLU A 49 10.89 0.02 -11.20
N SER A 50 10.51 -1.25 -11.01
CA SER A 50 9.24 -1.65 -10.41
C SER A 50 9.10 -1.14 -8.97
N VAL A 51 10.18 -1.21 -8.18
CA VAL A 51 10.21 -0.63 -6.83
C VAL A 51 10.12 0.89 -6.89
N PHE A 52 10.82 1.53 -7.84
CA PHE A 52 10.75 2.98 -8.04
C PHE A 52 9.33 3.46 -8.36
N PHE A 53 8.61 2.78 -9.25
CA PHE A 53 7.20 3.05 -9.52
C PHE A 53 6.34 2.89 -8.26
N SER A 54 6.61 1.87 -7.45
CA SER A 54 5.91 1.64 -6.20
C SER A 54 6.14 2.75 -5.17
N CYS A 55 7.35 3.30 -5.12
CA CYS A 55 7.72 4.39 -4.21
C CYS A 55 7.16 5.75 -4.63
N ILE A 56 7.10 6.03 -5.94
CA ILE A 56 6.67 7.33 -6.47
C ILE A 56 5.14 7.40 -6.58
N ILE A 57 4.50 6.31 -7.03
CA ILE A 57 3.06 6.30 -7.29
C ILE A 57 2.36 5.71 -6.07
N TYR A 58 2.00 6.54 -5.08
CA TYR A 58 1.17 6.11 -3.94
C TYR A 58 -0.32 6.02 -4.32
N ALA A 59 -0.65 5.27 -5.37
CA ALA A 59 -2.02 5.12 -5.84
C ALA A 59 -2.17 3.75 -6.51
N GLY A 60 -2.65 2.77 -5.74
CA GLY A 60 -2.58 1.34 -6.08
C GLY A 60 -3.08 1.00 -7.49
N ALA A 61 -4.31 1.39 -7.86
CA ALA A 61 -4.86 1.07 -9.18
C ALA A 61 -4.15 1.80 -10.33
N SER A 62 -3.72 3.04 -10.14
CA SER A 62 -3.05 3.82 -11.17
C SER A 62 -1.62 3.35 -11.47
N GLN A 63 -0.96 2.65 -10.53
CA GLN A 63 0.33 2.00 -10.80
C GLN A 63 0.20 1.04 -11.99
N PHE A 64 -0.81 0.16 -11.99
CA PHE A 64 -1.02 -0.79 -13.07
C PHE A 64 -1.29 -0.11 -14.42
N VAL A 65 -2.07 0.99 -14.42
CA VAL A 65 -2.41 1.73 -15.64
C VAL A 65 -1.19 2.44 -16.22
N ILE A 66 -0.40 3.11 -15.38
CA ILE A 66 0.80 3.85 -15.82
C ILE A 66 1.85 2.88 -16.38
N THR A 67 2.09 1.75 -15.69
CA THR A 67 3.05 0.75 -16.16
C THR A 67 2.61 0.12 -17.49
N ALA A 68 1.31 -0.12 -17.68
CA ALA A 68 0.78 -0.62 -18.95
C ALA A 68 0.87 0.42 -20.10
N MET A 69 0.58 1.68 -19.81
CA MET A 69 0.75 2.81 -20.75
C MET A 69 2.21 2.94 -21.19
N LEU A 70 3.13 3.01 -20.22
CA LEU A 70 4.56 3.14 -20.50
C LEU A 70 5.11 1.94 -21.29
N ALA A 71 4.65 0.73 -20.98
CA ALA A 71 4.99 -0.47 -21.75
C ALA A 71 4.44 -0.46 -23.18
N ALA A 72 3.30 0.20 -23.42
CA ALA A 72 2.74 0.40 -24.75
C ALA A 72 3.47 1.49 -25.56
N GLY A 73 4.55 2.08 -25.01
CA GLY A 73 5.33 3.13 -25.67
C GLY A 73 4.68 4.51 -25.62
N SER A 74 3.66 4.72 -24.77
CA SER A 74 3.10 6.05 -24.56
C SER A 74 4.15 6.95 -23.89
N SER A 75 4.37 8.13 -24.45
CA SER A 75 5.13 9.19 -23.79
C SER A 75 4.36 9.66 -22.54
N LEU A 76 5.07 9.86 -21.43
CA LEU A 76 4.51 10.51 -20.23
C LEU A 76 4.17 11.98 -20.52
#